data_AF-A0A8B8MK58-F1
#
_entry.id   AF-A0A8B8MK58-F1
#
_cell.length_a   1.000
_cell.length_b   1.000
_cell.length_c   1.000
_cell.angle_alpha   90.00
_cell.angle_beta   90.00
_cell.angle_gamma   90.00
#
_symmetry.space_group_name_H-M   'P 1'
#
loop_
_entity.id
_entity.type
_entity.pdbx_description
1 polymer ?
#
loop_
_entity_poly.entity_id
_entity_poly.type
_entity_poly.pdbx_seq_one_letter_code
_entity_poly.pdbx_strand_id
1 'polypeptide(L)'
;MSENMGKVSEREGFKYNFTAATTSDSSAQDGVIKEQDRLLPIANVGRIMKQILPPNAKISKEAKETMQECVSEFISFVTGEASDKCHKEKRKTVNGDDICWALATLGFDDYAEPLKRYLHKYRELEGERANQNKANNTYQTI
;
A
#
# COMPACT_ATOMS: atom_id res chain seq x y z
N MET A 1 -15.13 -32.14 -38.74
CA MET A 1 -16.09 -31.62 -37.75
C MET A 1 -15.34 -31.46 -36.46
N SER A 2 -14.92 -30.23 -36.19
CA SER A 2 -14.19 -29.82 -34.99
C SER A 2 -15.17 -29.52 -33.85
N GLU A 3 -14.58 -29.28 -32.67
CA GLU A 3 -15.12 -28.69 -31.43
C GLU A 3 -15.48 -29.72 -30.35
N ASN A 4 -15.13 -29.56 -29.06
CA ASN A 4 -14.67 -28.36 -28.36
C ASN A 4 -13.87 -28.75 -27.11
N MET A 5 -12.64 -28.24 -26.99
CA MET A 5 -11.85 -28.26 -25.76
C MET A 5 -12.27 -27.06 -24.91
N GLY A 6 -12.51 -27.30 -23.62
CA GLY A 6 -13.06 -26.32 -22.69
C GLY A 6 -12.35 -24.96 -22.74
N LYS A 7 -13.13 -23.89 -22.93
CA LYS A 7 -12.67 -22.51 -22.87
C LYS A 7 -12.15 -22.19 -21.47
N VAL A 8 -10.83 -22.02 -21.35
CA VAL A 8 -10.23 -21.25 -20.25
C VAL A 8 -10.58 -19.79 -20.52
N SER A 9 -11.43 -19.22 -19.67
CA SER A 9 -11.82 -17.82 -19.75
C SER A 9 -10.59 -16.95 -19.46
N GLU A 10 -10.06 -16.32 -20.51
CA GLU A 10 -9.08 -15.24 -20.40
C GLU A 10 -9.71 -14.14 -19.54
N ARG A 11 -9.09 -13.84 -18.38
CA ARG A 11 -9.43 -12.64 -17.61
C ARG A 11 -8.77 -11.47 -18.34
N GLU A 12 -9.59 -10.62 -18.95
CA GLU A 12 -9.15 -9.35 -19.48
C GLU A 12 -8.39 -8.57 -18.38
N GLY A 13 -7.23 -8.03 -18.76
CA GLY A 13 -6.40 -7.24 -17.87
C GLY A 13 -7.19 -6.06 -17.32
N PHE A 14 -7.41 -6.06 -16.01
CA PHE A 14 -7.84 -4.86 -15.30
C PHE A 14 -6.71 -3.84 -15.40
N LYS A 15 -6.84 -2.92 -16.34
CA LYS A 15 -6.08 -1.68 -16.39
C LYS A 15 -6.38 -0.94 -15.09
N TYR A 16 -5.46 -0.97 -14.12
CA TYR A 16 -5.60 -0.23 -12.87
C TYR A 16 -5.57 1.28 -13.20
N ASN A 17 -6.74 1.84 -13.46
CA ASN A 17 -6.93 3.28 -13.64
C ASN A 17 -7.07 3.91 -12.25
N PHE A 18 -5.99 4.54 -11.79
CA PHE A 18 -5.93 5.41 -10.62
C PHE A 18 -6.74 6.70 -10.83
N THR A 19 -8.07 6.62 -10.92
CA THR A 19 -8.93 7.81 -11.10
C THR A 19 -10.20 7.83 -10.25
N ALA A 20 -10.36 6.95 -9.24
CA ALA A 20 -11.63 6.83 -8.52
C ALA A 20 -11.61 7.18 -7.01
N ALA A 21 -10.55 7.80 -6.48
CA ALA A 21 -10.50 8.17 -5.05
C ALA A 21 -10.30 9.68 -4.78
N THR A 22 -10.61 10.54 -5.76
CA THR A 22 -10.74 11.98 -5.52
C THR A 22 -12.19 12.36 -5.70
N THR A 23 -12.82 12.77 -4.61
CA THR A 23 -14.19 13.27 -4.54
C THR A 23 -14.45 14.34 -5.59
N SER A 24 -15.57 14.21 -6.28
CA SER A 24 -16.19 15.20 -7.16
C SER A 24 -16.29 16.58 -6.49
N ASP A 25 -15.57 17.57 -7.01
CA ASP A 25 -16.18 18.78 -7.57
C ASP A 25 -15.19 19.54 -8.47
N SER A 26 -15.63 19.84 -9.69
CA SER A 26 -15.24 20.95 -10.56
C SER A 26 -13.76 21.36 -10.70
N SER A 27 -13.10 20.83 -11.75
CA SER A 27 -12.46 21.60 -12.84
C SER A 27 -11.32 20.81 -13.48
N ALA A 28 -11.28 20.83 -14.81
CA ALA A 28 -10.30 20.17 -15.62
C ALA A 28 -8.87 20.66 -15.32
N GLN A 29 -8.07 19.83 -14.67
CA GLN A 29 -6.63 19.72 -14.92
C GLN A 29 -6.26 18.25 -14.81
N ASP A 30 -6.18 17.61 -15.96
CA ASP A 30 -5.44 16.36 -16.15
C ASP A 30 -3.96 16.66 -15.88
N GLY A 31 -3.63 16.77 -14.60
CA GLY A 31 -2.26 16.85 -14.14
C GLY A 31 -1.67 15.48 -14.39
N VAL A 32 -1.00 15.31 -15.52
CA VAL A 32 -0.13 14.16 -15.77
C VAL A 32 0.92 14.17 -14.64
N ILE A 33 0.61 13.47 -13.55
CA ILE A 33 1.57 13.17 -12.50
C ILE A 33 2.69 12.45 -13.22
N LYS A 34 3.88 13.04 -13.24
CA LYS A 34 5.00 12.46 -13.96
C LYS A 34 5.24 11.08 -13.37
N GLU A 35 5.51 10.10 -14.21
CA GLU A 35 5.76 8.72 -13.76
C GLU A 35 6.82 8.66 -12.66
N GLN A 36 7.84 9.53 -12.74
CA GLN A 36 8.86 9.70 -11.71
C GLN A 36 8.33 10.12 -10.33
N ASP A 37 7.24 10.90 -10.27
CA ASP A 37 6.63 11.33 -9.00
C ASP A 37 5.96 10.15 -8.26
N ARG A 38 5.67 9.06 -8.97
CA ARG A 38 5.08 7.84 -8.41
C ARG A 38 6.12 6.84 -7.91
N LEU A 39 7.39 7.01 -8.29
CA LEU A 39 8.46 6.10 -7.93
C LEU A 39 9.09 6.49 -6.59
N LEU A 40 9.44 5.48 -5.78
CA LEU A 40 10.25 5.71 -4.58
C LEU A 40 11.67 6.15 -4.96
N PRO A 41 12.36 6.97 -4.14
CA PRO A 41 13.73 7.36 -4.44
C PRO A 41 14.65 6.14 -4.64
N ILE A 42 15.32 6.07 -5.80
CA ILE A 42 16.17 4.92 -6.20
C ILE A 42 17.27 4.61 -5.16
N ALA A 43 17.76 5.64 -4.46
CA ALA A 43 18.75 5.49 -3.40
C ALA A 43 18.22 4.71 -2.19
N ASN A 44 16.95 4.93 -1.83
CA ASN A 44 16.31 4.23 -0.72
C ASN A 44 16.04 2.77 -1.09
N VAL A 45 15.56 2.51 -2.31
CA VAL A 45 15.39 1.15 -2.84
C VAL A 45 16.72 0.41 -2.82
N GLY A 46 17.77 1.01 -3.38
CA GLY A 46 19.11 0.41 -3.40
C GLY A 46 19.69 0.13 -2.01
N ARG A 47 19.44 1.01 -1.02
CA ARG A 47 19.87 0.79 0.37
C ARG A 47 19.17 -0.41 0.99
N ILE A 48 17.86 -0.56 0.81
CA ILE A 48 17.09 -1.70 1.36
C ILE A 48 17.50 -3.00 0.69
N MET A 49 17.58 -3.05 -0.63
CA MET A 49 18.03 -4.24 -1.37
C MET A 49 19.39 -4.73 -0.87
N LYS A 50 20.28 -3.80 -0.49
CA LYS A 50 21.64 -4.13 -0.01
C LYS A 50 21.67 -4.74 1.39
N GLN A 51 20.66 -4.51 2.23
CA GLN A 51 20.62 -5.01 3.62
C GLN A 51 20.59 -6.53 3.73
N ILE A 52 20.03 -7.21 2.73
CA ILE A 52 19.93 -8.68 2.69
C ILE A 52 21.10 -9.33 1.93
N LEU A 53 22.05 -8.54 1.44
CA LEU A 53 23.17 -9.01 0.63
C LEU A 53 24.49 -8.95 1.40
N PRO A 54 25.50 -9.74 1.01
CA PRO A 54 26.84 -9.63 1.57
C PRO A 54 27.43 -8.21 1.43
N PRO A 55 28.32 -7.78 2.34
CA PRO A 55 28.88 -6.42 2.36
C PRO A 55 29.48 -5.96 1.02
N ASN A 56 30.13 -6.87 0.28
CA ASN A 56 30.81 -6.55 -0.97
C ASN A 56 29.96 -6.79 -2.24
N ALA A 57 28.71 -7.24 -2.10
CA ALA A 57 27.84 -7.47 -3.25
C ALA A 57 27.60 -6.17 -4.06
N LYS A 58 27.46 -6.25 -5.38
CA LYS A 58 27.07 -5.11 -6.21
C LYS A 58 25.66 -5.35 -6.73
N ILE A 59 24.89 -4.28 -6.85
CA ILE A 59 23.56 -4.28 -7.45
C ILE A 59 23.66 -3.41 -8.69
N SER A 60 23.30 -3.96 -9.86
CA SER A 60 23.31 -3.21 -11.11
C SER A 60 22.31 -2.06 -11.08
N LYS A 61 22.43 -1.13 -12.03
CA LYS A 61 21.48 -0.02 -12.14
C LYS A 61 20.10 -0.56 -12.50
N GLU A 62 20.05 -1.46 -13.47
CA GLU A 62 18.85 -2.07 -14.03
C GLU A 62 18.07 -2.82 -12.93
N ALA A 63 18.77 -3.58 -12.07
CA ALA A 63 18.12 -4.29 -10.98
C ALA A 63 17.47 -3.34 -9.96
N LYS A 64 18.06 -2.15 -9.72
CA LYS A 64 17.44 -1.15 -8.84
C LYS A 64 16.22 -0.51 -9.49
N GLU A 65 16.27 -0.22 -10.79
CA GLU A 65 15.16 0.34 -11.55
C GLU A 65 13.98 -0.64 -11.61
N THR A 66 14.24 -1.92 -11.93
CA THR A 66 13.21 -2.96 -11.89
C THR A 66 12.58 -3.08 -10.50
N MET A 67 13.39 -3.10 -9.42
CA MET A 67 12.84 -3.16 -8.07
C MET A 67 12.06 -1.90 -7.67
N GLN A 68 12.46 -0.72 -8.18
CA GLN A 68 11.76 0.54 -7.97
C GLN A 68 10.36 0.53 -8.62
N GLU A 69 10.25 -0.01 -9.83
CA GLU A 69 8.97 -0.23 -10.50
C GLU A 69 8.13 -1.27 -9.74
N CYS A 70 8.72 -2.43 -9.42
CA CYS A 70 8.03 -3.51 -8.72
C CYS A 70 7.48 -3.07 -7.36
N VAL A 71 8.23 -2.29 -6.57
CA VAL A 71 7.75 -1.85 -5.24
C VAL A 71 6.64 -0.80 -5.37
N SER A 72 6.69 0.04 -6.41
CA SER A 72 5.64 1.03 -6.67
C SER A 72 4.34 0.34 -7.10
N GLU A 73 4.45 -0.68 -7.95
CA GLU A 73 3.32 -1.53 -8.33
C GLU A 73 2.79 -2.34 -7.14
N PHE A 74 3.67 -2.87 -6.28
CA PHE A 74 3.28 -3.58 -5.08
C PHE A 74 2.42 -2.72 -4.14
N ILE A 75 2.78 -1.44 -3.96
CA ILE A 75 1.97 -0.49 -3.18
C ILE A 75 0.59 -0.33 -3.82
N SER A 76 0.53 -0.09 -5.14
CA SER A 76 -0.74 0.03 -5.87
C SER A 76 -1.60 -1.23 -5.78
N PHE A 77 -0.98 -2.41 -5.88
CA PHE A 77 -1.66 -3.70 -5.81
C PHE A 77 -2.28 -3.95 -4.44
N VAL A 78 -1.51 -3.81 -3.36
CA VAL A 78 -2.00 -4.03 -1.99
C VAL A 78 -3.05 -2.97 -1.62
N THR A 79 -2.83 -1.70 -1.97
CA THR A 79 -3.80 -0.65 -1.68
C THR A 79 -5.07 -0.79 -2.50
N GLY A 80 -5.01 -1.29 -3.73
CA GLY A 80 -6.17 -1.66 -4.54
C GLY A 80 -7.03 -2.72 -3.86
N GLU A 81 -6.43 -3.82 -3.43
CA GLU A 81 -7.15 -4.91 -2.73
C GLU A 81 -7.79 -4.43 -1.42
N ALA A 82 -7.08 -3.61 -0.64
CA ALA A 82 -7.60 -3.01 0.60
C ALA A 82 -8.75 -2.02 0.31
N SER A 83 -8.62 -1.22 -0.74
CA SER A 83 -9.65 -0.29 -1.20
C SER A 83 -10.92 -1.04 -1.59
N ASP A 84 -10.81 -2.12 -2.35
CA ASP A 84 -11.95 -2.93 -2.78
C ASP A 84 -12.72 -3.49 -1.59
N LYS A 85 -12.03 -4.01 -0.57
CA LYS A 85 -12.68 -4.43 0.68
C LYS A 85 -13.38 -3.27 1.38
N CYS A 86 -12.69 -2.14 1.55
CA CYS A 86 -13.24 -0.95 2.20
C CYS A 86 -14.55 -0.51 1.53
N HIS A 87 -14.57 -0.46 0.19
CA HIS A 87 -15.75 -0.11 -0.59
C HIS A 87 -16.86 -1.16 -0.49
N LYS A 88 -16.54 -2.46 -0.52
CA LYS A 88 -17.51 -3.55 -0.30
C LYS A 88 -18.19 -3.44 1.07
N GLU A 89 -17.47 -2.96 2.08
CA GLU A 89 -17.99 -2.66 3.43
C GLU A 89 -18.67 -1.29 3.55
N LYS A 90 -18.91 -0.59 2.44
CA LYS A 90 -19.55 0.74 2.38
C LYS A 90 -18.80 1.83 3.15
N ARG A 91 -17.49 1.66 3.35
CA ARG A 91 -16.60 2.67 3.94
C ARG A 91 -15.91 3.47 2.84
N LYS A 92 -15.70 4.76 3.10
CA LYS A 92 -14.99 5.69 2.18
C LYS A 92 -13.51 5.86 2.52
N THR A 93 -13.07 5.33 3.66
CA THR A 93 -11.72 5.53 4.19
C THR A 93 -11.11 4.18 4.50
N VAL A 94 -10.04 3.87 3.77
CA VAL A 94 -9.18 2.70 4.02
C VAL A 94 -8.46 2.90 5.35
N ASN A 95 -8.44 1.88 6.19
CA ASN A 95 -7.76 1.91 7.47
C ASN A 95 -6.66 0.82 7.56
N GLY A 96 -5.95 0.78 8.69
CA GLY A 96 -4.86 -0.20 8.89
C GLY A 96 -5.31 -1.65 8.88
N ASP A 97 -6.56 -1.95 9.29
CA ASP A 97 -7.07 -3.33 9.29
C ASP A 97 -7.35 -3.82 7.86
N ASP A 98 -7.73 -2.92 6.94
CA ASP A 98 -7.88 -3.23 5.52
C ASP A 98 -6.57 -3.66 4.88
N ILE A 99 -5.48 -2.95 5.20
CA ILE A 99 -4.14 -3.28 4.70
C ILE A 99 -3.68 -4.63 5.25
N CYS A 100 -3.87 -4.87 6.55
CA CYS A 100 -3.52 -6.15 7.17
C CYS A 100 -4.31 -7.32 6.57
N TRP A 101 -5.59 -7.08 6.25
CA TRP A 101 -6.41 -8.08 5.57
C TRP A 101 -5.95 -8.32 4.13
N ALA A 102 -5.68 -7.26 3.37
CA ALA A 102 -5.24 -7.37 1.97
C ALA A 102 -3.94 -8.18 1.88
N LEU A 103 -2.96 -7.91 2.75
CA LEU A 103 -1.72 -8.68 2.80
C LEU A 103 -1.96 -10.18 3.05
N ALA A 104 -2.86 -10.53 3.98
CA ALA A 104 -3.20 -11.93 4.23
C ALA A 104 -3.91 -12.58 3.03
N THR A 105 -4.90 -11.90 2.43
CA THR A 105 -5.62 -12.37 1.24
C THR A 105 -4.69 -12.59 0.04
N LEU A 106 -3.66 -11.77 -0.09
CA LEU A 106 -2.66 -11.85 -1.16
C LEU A 106 -1.55 -12.87 -0.89
N GLY A 107 -1.58 -13.58 0.25
CA GLY A 107 -0.62 -14.62 0.60
C GLY A 107 0.67 -14.11 1.27
N PHE A 108 0.68 -12.88 1.79
CA PHE A 108 1.79 -12.29 2.55
C PHE A 108 1.59 -12.46 4.06
N ASP A 109 1.17 -13.64 4.51
CA ASP A 109 0.83 -13.91 5.92
C ASP A 109 1.99 -13.63 6.89
N ASP A 110 3.22 -13.95 6.46
CA ASP A 110 4.46 -13.67 7.21
C ASP A 110 4.66 -12.18 7.51
N TYR A 111 4.03 -11.28 6.74
CA TYR A 111 4.04 -9.84 6.96
C TYR A 111 2.74 -9.36 7.63
N ALA A 112 1.59 -9.91 7.25
CA ALA A 112 0.29 -9.49 7.76
C ALA A 112 0.21 -9.61 9.29
N GLU A 113 0.70 -10.72 9.85
CA GLU A 113 0.59 -10.99 11.27
C GLU A 113 1.49 -10.06 12.14
N PRO A 114 2.78 -9.85 11.80
CA PRO A 114 3.58 -8.78 12.42
C PRO A 114 2.95 -7.38 12.29
N LEU A 115 2.39 -7.03 11.13
CA LEU A 115 1.76 -5.73 10.92
C LEU A 115 0.54 -5.52 11.83
N LYS A 116 -0.31 -6.54 12.02
CA LYS A 116 -1.44 -6.47 12.97
C LYS A 116 -0.98 -6.17 14.39
N ARG A 117 0.07 -6.86 14.84
CA ARG A 117 0.67 -6.62 16.17
C ARG A 117 1.22 -5.21 16.29
N TYR A 118 1.88 -4.70 15.25
CA TYR A 118 2.35 -3.32 15.21
C TYR A 118 1.19 -2.32 15.27
N LEU A 119 0.14 -2.54 14.48
CA LEU A 119 -1.05 -1.68 14.45
C LEU A 119 -1.73 -1.60 15.81
N HIS A 120 -1.83 -2.73 16.53
CA HIS A 120 -2.35 -2.76 17.90
C HIS A 120 -1.54 -1.86 18.83
N LYS A 121 -0.22 -2.06 18.87
CA LYS A 121 0.68 -1.26 19.72
C LYS A 121 0.65 0.22 19.37
N TYR A 122 0.56 0.55 18.08
CA TYR A 122 0.44 1.92 17.63
C TYR A 122 -0.84 2.59 18.16
N ARG A 123 -1.98 1.88 18.13
CA ARG A 123 -3.25 2.37 18.66
C ARG A 123 -3.22 2.57 20.18
N GLU A 124 -2.54 1.68 20.92
CA GLU A 124 -2.33 1.83 22.37
C GLU A 124 -1.53 3.11 22.68
N LEU A 125 -0.40 3.29 22.01
CA LEU A 125 0.47 4.47 22.19
C LEU A 125 -0.24 5.79 21.84
N GLU A 126 -1.01 5.82 20.74
CA GLU A 126 -1.80 7.00 20.40
C GLU A 126 -2.89 7.29 21.44
N GLY A 127 -3.51 6.24 22.00
CA GLY A 127 -4.48 6.36 23.09
C GLY A 127 -3.86 6.92 24.38
N GLU A 128 -2.68 6.44 24.76
CA GLU A 128 -1.92 6.96 25.90
C GLU A 128 -1.55 8.43 25.71
N ARG A 129 -1.05 8.81 24.53
CA ARG A 129 -0.71 10.20 24.20
C ARG A 129 -1.93 11.12 24.27
N ALA A 130 -3.07 10.68 23.77
CA ALA A 130 -4.32 11.43 23.88
C ALA A 130 -4.77 11.62 25.33
N ASN A 131 -4.57 10.61 26.19
CA ASN A 131 -4.90 10.68 27.62
C ASN A 131 -3.96 11.61 28.39
N GLN A 132 -2.66 11.59 28.10
CA GLN A 132 -1.68 12.51 28.70
C GLN A 132 -1.99 13.97 28.35
N ASN A 133 -2.35 14.25 27.09
CA ASN A 133 -2.73 15.60 26.66
C ASN A 133 -3.99 16.10 27.37
N LYS A 134 -4.97 15.23 27.63
CA LYS A 134 -6.18 15.58 28.40
C LYS A 134 -5.88 15.85 29.87
N ALA A 135 -5.00 15.06 30.48
CA ALA A 135 -4.57 15.27 31.86
C ALA A 135 -3.85 16.63 32.01
N ASN A 136 -2.92 16.94 31.11
CA ASN A 136 -2.19 18.21 31.12
C ASN A 136 -3.12 19.43 30.95
N ASN A 137 -4.11 19.33 30.06
CA ASN A 137 -5.05 20.44 29.85
C ASN A 137 -6.00 20.65 31.04
N THR A 138 -6.29 19.58 31.78
CA THR A 138 -7.13 19.63 32.99
C THR A 138 -6.41 20.34 34.13
N TYR A 139 -5.10 20.13 34.30
CA TYR A 139 -4.29 20.83 35.30
C TYR A 139 -4.01 22.30 34.99
N GLN A 140 -4.28 22.76 33.76
CA GLN A 140 -4.06 24.14 33.33
C GLN A 140 -5.33 25.00 33.37
N THR A 141 -6.49 24.40 33.66
CA THR A 141 -7.80 25.07 33.73
C THR A 141 -8.29 25.27 35.17
N ILE A 142 -7.44 25.00 36.16
CA ILE A 142 -7.64 25.25 37.60
C ILE A 142 -6.58 26.21 38.09
#